data_AF-A0A7S4SFU0-F1
#
_entry.id   AF-A0A7S4SFU0-F1
#
_cell.length_a   1.000
_cell.length_b   1.000
_cell.length_c   1.000
_cell.angle_alpha   90.00
_cell.angle_beta   90.00
_cell.angle_gamma   90.00
#
_symmetry.space_group_name_H-M   'P 1'
#
loop_
_entity.id
_entity.type
_entity.pdbx_description
1 polymer ?
#
loop_
_entity_poly.entity_id
_entity_poly.type
_entity_poly.pdbx_seq_one_letter_code
_entity_poly.pdbx_strand_id
1 'polypeptide(L)'
;AARAAQAQTKAPPRPRHKISDLSEQRVLKTGIRRLHTRLVLPKASEIFELPRREDGSCRLMRQSFFQRLLSKEIELQGSMPNDIASAQSDLRHLSLEQLLGVRVRTLDFATESRTHDAHNSFLAILDRHLFERIALRHLRDGTTPRAPELMQRLGVRLAIVLGA
;
A
#
# COMPACT_ATOMS: atom_id res chain seq x y z
N ALA A 1 -19.31 -54.37 13.55
CA ALA A 1 -18.10 -53.68 13.04
C ALA A 1 -18.41 -53.07 11.67
N ALA A 2 -17.62 -52.05 11.27
CA ALA A 2 -17.66 -51.28 10.01
C ALA A 2 -18.47 -49.95 10.04
N ARG A 3 -17.80 -48.88 10.49
CA ARG A 3 -18.09 -47.50 10.06
C ARG A 3 -17.08 -47.12 8.98
N ALA A 4 -17.58 -46.77 7.81
CA ALA A 4 -16.81 -46.41 6.63
C ALA A 4 -15.90 -45.20 6.89
N ALA A 5 -14.62 -45.35 6.57
CA ALA A 5 -13.64 -44.27 6.56
C ALA A 5 -13.97 -43.33 5.38
N GLN A 6 -14.26 -42.06 5.70
CA GLN A 6 -14.39 -41.01 4.69
C GLN A 6 -13.01 -40.71 4.11
N ALA A 7 -12.82 -41.09 2.85
CA ALA A 7 -11.64 -40.71 2.07
C ALA A 7 -11.65 -39.19 1.83
N GLN A 8 -10.72 -38.48 2.45
CA GLN A 8 -10.43 -37.09 2.13
C GLN A 8 -9.82 -37.03 0.72
N THR A 9 -10.61 -36.58 -0.25
CA THR A 9 -10.15 -36.31 -1.61
C THR A 9 -9.25 -35.07 -1.62
N LYS A 10 -7.95 -35.32 -1.60
CA LYS A 10 -6.91 -34.29 -1.73
C LYS A 10 -6.99 -33.71 -3.16
N ALA A 11 -7.50 -32.49 -3.30
CA ALA A 11 -7.60 -31.81 -4.59
C ALA A 11 -6.23 -31.80 -5.30
N PRO A 12 -6.17 -31.98 -6.63
CA PRO A 12 -4.91 -32.02 -7.37
C PRO A 12 -4.15 -30.69 -7.22
N PRO A 13 -2.81 -30.73 -7.12
CA PRO A 13 -2.00 -29.52 -6.99
C PRO A 13 -2.20 -28.64 -8.23
N ARG A 14 -2.57 -27.38 -8.01
CA ARG A 14 -2.67 -26.39 -9.09
C ARG A 14 -1.31 -26.24 -9.78
N PRO A 15 -1.26 -26.08 -11.12
CA PRO A 15 0.00 -25.90 -11.83
C PRO A 15 0.72 -24.67 -11.28
N ARG A 16 1.97 -24.87 -10.85
CA ARG A 16 2.86 -23.79 -10.41
C ARG A 16 3.60 -23.28 -11.64
N HIS A 17 3.24 -22.09 -12.08
CA HIS A 17 3.98 -21.40 -13.14
C HIS A 17 5.16 -20.66 -12.51
N LYS A 18 6.37 -20.95 -13.00
CA LYS A 18 7.58 -20.18 -12.66
C LYS A 18 7.78 -19.16 -13.76
N ILE A 19 7.80 -17.89 -13.38
CA ILE A 19 8.20 -16.81 -14.27
C ILE A 19 9.72 -16.69 -14.13
N SER A 20 10.48 -16.99 -15.19
CA SER A 20 11.91 -16.73 -15.25
C SER A 20 12.15 -15.24 -15.58
N ASP A 21 13.33 -14.71 -15.21
CA ASP A 21 13.83 -13.41 -15.67
C ASP A 21 13.06 -12.15 -15.19
N LEU A 22 12.18 -12.29 -14.19
CA LEU A 22 11.49 -11.18 -13.54
C LEU A 22 11.75 -11.16 -12.04
N SER A 23 12.29 -10.04 -11.54
CA SER A 23 12.44 -9.83 -10.10
C SER A 23 11.08 -9.57 -9.44
N GLU A 24 10.91 -10.09 -8.21
CA GLU A 24 9.71 -9.85 -7.41
C GLU A 24 9.43 -8.35 -7.24
N GLN A 25 10.49 -7.55 -7.08
CA GLN A 25 10.37 -6.09 -7.01
C GLN A 25 9.77 -5.49 -8.28
N ARG A 26 10.17 -5.95 -9.48
CA ARG A 26 9.61 -5.47 -10.75
C ARG A 26 8.13 -5.84 -10.89
N VAL A 27 7.78 -7.06 -10.50
CA VAL A 27 6.40 -7.53 -10.48
C VAL A 27 5.56 -6.70 -9.49
N LEU A 28 6.06 -6.48 -8.28
CA LEU A 28 5.41 -5.66 -7.27
C LEU A 28 5.17 -4.22 -7.76
N LYS A 29 6.20 -3.55 -8.32
CA LYS A 29 6.07 -2.21 -8.92
C LYS A 29 4.97 -2.18 -9.99
N THR A 30 4.92 -3.20 -10.84
CA THR A 30 3.88 -3.34 -11.88
C THR A 30 2.49 -3.47 -11.25
N GLY A 31 2.36 -4.28 -10.20
CA GLY A 31 1.14 -4.43 -9.42
C GLY A 31 0.65 -3.12 -8.82
N ILE A 32 1.54 -2.34 -8.20
CA ILE A 32 1.20 -1.03 -7.62
C ILE A 32 0.73 -0.04 -8.71
N ARG A 33 1.39 0.00 -9.87
CA ARG A 33 0.96 0.83 -11.02
C ARG A 33 -0.42 0.41 -11.55
N ARG A 34 -0.69 -0.90 -11.63
CA ARG A 34 -2.01 -1.42 -12.02
C ARG A 34 -3.09 -1.08 -10.99
N LEU A 35 -2.81 -1.19 -9.69
CA LEU A 35 -3.72 -0.76 -8.62
C LEU A 35 -4.03 0.73 -8.72
N HIS A 36 -3.02 1.58 -8.90
CA HIS A 36 -3.22 3.01 -9.08
C HIS A 36 -4.10 3.33 -10.30
N THR A 37 -3.83 2.67 -11.43
CA THR A 37 -4.63 2.83 -12.66
C THR A 37 -6.11 2.48 -12.42
N ARG A 38 -6.39 1.43 -11.65
CA ARG A 38 -7.76 0.94 -11.41
C ARG A 38 -8.49 1.67 -10.28
N LEU A 39 -7.78 2.12 -9.24
CA LEU A 39 -8.39 2.65 -8.02
C LEU A 39 -8.30 4.17 -7.90
N VAL A 40 -7.22 4.77 -8.44
CA VAL A 40 -6.94 6.20 -8.27
C VAL A 40 -7.41 7.01 -9.47
N LEU A 41 -7.07 6.60 -10.69
CA LEU A 41 -7.42 7.37 -11.90
C LEU A 41 -8.93 7.63 -12.07
N PRO A 42 -9.84 6.67 -11.77
CA PRO A 42 -11.27 6.92 -11.87
C PRO A 42 -11.80 7.93 -10.84
N LYS A 43 -11.04 8.19 -9.77
CA LYS A 43 -11.42 9.00 -8.60
C LYS A 43 -10.40 10.13 -8.37
N ALA A 44 -9.85 10.67 -9.47
CA ALA A 44 -8.70 11.55 -9.40
C ALA A 44 -8.95 12.86 -8.64
N SER A 45 -10.21 13.32 -8.56
CA SER A 45 -10.60 14.47 -7.75
C SER A 45 -10.65 14.17 -6.25
N GLU A 46 -11.10 12.96 -5.86
CA GLU A 46 -11.25 12.56 -4.45
C GLU A 46 -9.90 12.46 -3.73
N ILE A 47 -8.80 12.27 -4.46
CA ILE A 47 -7.46 12.16 -3.86
C ILE A 47 -7.06 13.43 -3.12
N PHE A 48 -7.60 14.60 -3.52
CA PHE A 48 -7.31 15.89 -2.91
C PHE A 48 -8.17 16.17 -1.68
N GLU A 49 -9.18 15.34 -1.41
CA GLU A 49 -10.02 15.47 -0.23
C GLU A 49 -9.30 14.86 0.99
N LEU A 50 -8.80 15.74 1.86
CA LEU A 50 -8.07 15.32 3.06
C LEU A 50 -9.05 14.85 4.15
N PRO A 51 -8.67 13.84 4.95
CA PRO A 51 -9.53 13.29 5.98
C PRO A 51 -9.90 14.36 7.01
N ARG A 52 -11.18 14.40 7.39
CA ARG A 52 -11.74 15.31 8.39
C ARG A 52 -12.22 14.56 9.63
N ARG A 53 -12.22 15.24 10.78
CA ARG A 53 -12.88 14.79 12.01
C ARG A 53 -14.39 15.08 11.94
N GLU A 54 -15.13 14.60 12.93
CA GLU A 54 -16.58 14.84 13.06
C GLU A 54 -16.93 16.34 13.16
N ASP A 55 -16.04 17.15 13.73
CA ASP A 55 -16.14 18.61 13.81
C ASP A 55 -15.79 19.35 12.49
N GLY A 56 -15.43 18.61 11.43
CA GLY A 56 -15.02 19.16 10.14
C GLY A 56 -13.56 19.60 10.04
N SER A 57 -12.79 19.58 11.15
CA SER A 57 -11.35 19.92 11.15
C SER A 57 -10.52 18.86 10.41
N CYS A 58 -9.39 19.25 9.81
CA CYS A 58 -8.52 18.30 9.14
C CYS A 58 -7.85 17.37 10.17
N ARG A 59 -7.88 16.06 9.89
CA ARG A 59 -7.28 15.03 10.74
C ARG A 59 -5.75 15.04 10.67
N LEU A 60 -5.18 15.52 9.57
CA LEU A 60 -3.73 15.57 9.35
C LEU A 60 -3.11 16.76 10.08
N MET A 61 -2.02 16.52 10.81
CA MET A 61 -1.24 17.59 11.43
C MET A 61 -0.41 18.35 10.39
N ARG A 62 0.08 17.65 9.36
CA ARG A 62 0.86 18.18 8.24
C ARG A 62 -0.01 18.32 6.99
N GLN A 63 -1.20 18.92 7.14
CA GLN A 63 -2.18 19.10 6.06
C GLN A 63 -1.57 19.72 4.81
N SER A 64 -0.87 20.85 4.95
CA SER A 64 -0.27 21.58 3.82
C SER A 64 0.79 20.76 3.08
N PHE A 65 1.58 19.95 3.80
CA PHE A 65 2.55 19.05 3.20
C PHE A 65 1.85 18.01 2.32
N PHE A 66 0.82 17.33 2.83
CA PHE A 66 0.09 16.33 2.03
C PHE A 66 -0.70 16.94 0.88
N GLN A 67 -1.27 18.13 1.05
CA GLN A 67 -1.95 18.83 -0.04
C GLN A 67 -0.99 19.07 -1.22
N ARG A 68 0.17 19.68 -0.94
CA ARG A 68 1.22 19.94 -1.93
C ARG A 68 1.79 18.66 -2.52
N LEU A 69 2.00 17.66 -1.67
CA LEU A 69 2.51 16.36 -2.09
C LEU A 69 1.51 15.69 -3.03
N LEU A 70 0.22 15.65 -2.71
CA LEU A 70 -0.80 15.00 -3.54
C LEU A 70 -1.09 15.79 -4.83
N SER A 71 -1.08 17.13 -4.78
CA SER A 71 -1.24 18.02 -5.95
C SER A 71 -0.04 18.03 -6.90
N LYS A 72 1.07 17.37 -6.52
CA LYS A 72 2.33 17.33 -7.28
C LYS A 72 3.06 18.68 -7.31
N GLU A 73 2.76 19.57 -6.38
CA GLU A 73 3.52 20.82 -6.18
C GLU A 73 4.90 20.55 -5.55
N ILE A 74 5.05 19.44 -4.83
CA ILE A 74 6.33 18.96 -4.31
C ILE A 74 6.54 17.49 -4.61
N GLU A 75 7.80 17.11 -4.68
CA GLU A 75 8.26 15.72 -4.71
C GLU A 75 8.77 15.30 -3.33
N LEU A 76 8.53 14.04 -2.95
CA LEU A 76 9.02 13.52 -1.67
C LEU A 76 10.55 13.56 -1.62
N GLN A 77 11.20 13.27 -2.74
CA GLN A 77 12.65 13.20 -2.91
C GLN A 77 13.36 14.54 -2.65
N GLY A 78 12.69 15.66 -2.96
CA GLY A 78 13.21 17.01 -2.74
C GLY A 78 12.72 17.65 -1.44
N SER A 79 11.96 16.92 -0.62
CA SER A 79 11.37 17.46 0.61
C SER A 79 12.38 17.42 1.77
N MET A 80 12.27 18.39 2.68
CA MET A 80 13.17 18.47 3.83
C MET A 80 12.95 17.29 4.79
N PRO A 81 14.02 16.69 5.37
CA PRO A 81 13.89 15.58 6.30
C PRO A 81 12.95 15.83 7.48
N ASN A 82 12.93 17.06 8.01
CA ASN A 82 12.04 17.44 9.11
C ASN A 82 10.55 17.45 8.71
N ASP A 83 10.25 17.90 7.49
CA ASP A 83 8.88 17.87 6.97
C ASP A 83 8.40 16.43 6.77
N ILE A 84 9.27 15.59 6.23
CA ILE A 84 8.97 14.17 6.02
C ILE A 84 8.77 13.46 7.36
N ALA A 85 9.69 13.61 8.31
CA ALA A 85 9.62 12.96 9.61
C ALA A 85 8.34 13.35 10.37
N SER A 86 8.00 14.64 10.37
CA SER A 86 6.78 15.14 11.02
C SER A 86 5.49 14.67 10.33
N ALA A 87 5.54 14.32 9.04
CA ALA A 87 4.40 13.82 8.27
C ALA A 87 4.19 12.30 8.39
N GLN A 88 5.12 11.54 8.99
CA GLN A 88 5.03 10.07 9.05
C GLN A 88 3.79 9.58 9.83
N SER A 89 3.44 10.24 10.94
CA SER A 89 2.31 9.85 11.79
C SER A 89 0.95 10.02 11.11
N ASP A 90 0.87 10.90 10.11
CA ASP A 90 -0.33 11.23 9.35
C ASP A 90 -0.64 10.20 8.24
N LEU A 91 0.33 9.38 7.82
CA LEU A 91 0.14 8.34 6.80
C LEU A 91 -0.98 7.36 7.14
N ARG A 92 -1.18 7.08 8.44
CA ARG A 92 -2.26 6.24 8.95
C ARG A 92 -3.65 6.82 8.70
N HIS A 93 -3.77 8.10 8.34
CA HIS A 93 -5.05 8.78 8.10
C HIS A 93 -5.40 8.89 6.61
N LEU A 94 -4.44 8.72 5.72
CA LEU A 94 -4.67 8.80 4.28
C LEU A 94 -5.57 7.67 3.76
N SER A 95 -6.28 7.88 2.67
CA SER A 95 -7.00 6.82 1.97
C SER A 95 -6.03 5.86 1.25
N LEU A 96 -6.56 4.71 0.79
CA LEU A 96 -5.77 3.80 -0.05
C LEU A 96 -5.32 4.51 -1.34
N GLU A 97 -6.20 5.30 -1.92
CA GLU A 97 -5.99 6.06 -3.15
C GLU A 97 -4.88 7.11 -2.98
N GLN A 98 -4.88 7.83 -1.85
CA GLN A 98 -3.82 8.78 -1.50
C GLN A 98 -2.47 8.09 -1.31
N LEU A 99 -2.43 6.96 -0.57
CA LEU A 99 -1.20 6.18 -0.40
C LEU A 99 -0.66 5.66 -1.74
N LEU A 100 -1.53 5.14 -2.61
CA LEU A 100 -1.15 4.69 -3.96
C LEU A 100 -0.61 5.85 -4.80
N GLY A 101 -1.26 7.02 -4.74
CA GLY A 101 -0.85 8.22 -5.45
C GLY A 101 0.53 8.71 -5.04
N VAL A 102 0.86 8.66 -3.74
CA VAL A 102 2.23 8.93 -3.28
C VAL A 102 3.18 7.81 -3.72
N ARG A 103 2.79 6.53 -3.53
CA ARG A 103 3.71 5.41 -3.78
C ARG A 103 4.15 5.29 -5.22
N VAL A 104 3.24 5.45 -6.18
CA VAL A 104 3.56 5.33 -7.61
C VAL A 104 4.66 6.29 -8.03
N ARG A 105 4.70 7.49 -7.45
CA ARG A 105 5.69 8.53 -7.75
C ARG A 105 7.04 8.31 -7.09
N THR A 106 7.12 7.37 -6.16
CA THR A 106 8.34 7.03 -5.41
C THR A 106 8.80 5.59 -5.65
N LEU A 107 8.20 4.85 -6.60
CA LEU A 107 8.54 3.45 -6.87
C LEU A 107 10.02 3.27 -7.26
N ASP A 108 10.57 4.23 -7.97
CA ASP A 108 11.95 4.19 -8.46
C ASP A 108 12.91 5.01 -7.59
N PHE A 109 12.40 5.56 -6.47
CA PHE A 109 13.23 6.18 -5.45
C PHE A 109 13.81 5.10 -4.53
N ALA A 110 15.10 4.82 -4.71
CA ALA A 110 15.89 3.99 -3.82
C ALA A 110 17.20 4.73 -3.51
N THR A 111 17.52 4.86 -2.23
CA THR A 111 18.75 5.54 -1.77
C THR A 111 19.26 4.85 -0.51
N GLU A 112 20.52 4.46 -0.55
CA GLU A 112 21.23 3.84 0.58
C GLU A 112 21.93 4.88 1.47
N SER A 113 21.81 6.18 1.12
CA SER A 113 22.44 7.24 1.88
C SER A 113 21.72 7.47 3.22
N ARG A 114 22.49 7.51 4.31
CA ARG A 114 22.02 7.86 5.66
C ARG A 114 21.33 9.24 5.72
N THR A 115 21.65 10.13 4.79
CA THR A 115 20.96 11.44 4.68
C THR A 115 19.48 11.32 4.31
N HIS A 116 19.02 10.14 3.92
CA HIS A 116 17.63 9.86 3.54
C HIS A 116 16.90 8.96 4.55
N ASP A 117 17.39 8.80 5.78
CA ASP A 117 16.74 7.96 6.80
C ASP A 117 15.27 8.35 7.03
N ALA A 118 14.96 9.65 7.04
CA ALA A 118 13.58 10.13 7.16
C ALA A 118 12.69 9.68 5.97
N HIS A 119 13.24 9.66 4.76
CA HIS A 119 12.54 9.22 3.55
C HIS A 119 12.33 7.71 3.57
N ASN A 120 13.37 6.95 3.91
CA ASN A 120 13.31 5.50 4.01
C ASN A 120 12.29 5.05 5.07
N SER A 121 12.28 5.70 6.23
CA SER A 121 11.28 5.47 7.28
C SER A 121 9.87 5.84 6.80
N PHE A 122 9.70 6.98 6.12
CA PHE A 122 8.42 7.39 5.56
C PHE A 122 7.89 6.36 4.55
N LEU A 123 8.74 5.89 3.63
CA LEU A 123 8.35 4.88 2.65
C LEU A 123 8.02 3.53 3.30
N ALA A 124 8.74 3.13 4.35
CA ALA A 124 8.43 1.91 5.09
C ALA A 124 7.06 1.98 5.79
N ILE A 125 6.75 3.12 6.43
CA ILE A 125 5.45 3.35 7.08
C ILE A 125 4.32 3.43 6.03
N LEU A 126 4.59 4.10 4.91
CA LEU A 126 3.66 4.19 3.79
C LEU A 126 3.36 2.80 3.23
N ASP A 127 4.37 1.99 2.96
CA ASP A 127 4.20 0.62 2.45
C ASP A 127 3.43 -0.25 3.44
N ARG A 128 3.69 -0.12 4.75
CA ARG A 128 2.93 -0.82 5.79
C ARG A 128 1.43 -0.53 5.67
N HIS A 129 1.04 0.75 5.71
CA HIS A 129 -0.37 1.13 5.64
C HIS A 129 -1.00 0.85 4.27
N LEU A 130 -0.22 0.97 3.19
CA LEU A 130 -0.68 0.69 1.84
C LEU A 130 -1.09 -0.77 1.70
N PHE A 131 -0.20 -1.70 2.04
CA PHE A 131 -0.48 -3.12 1.87
C PHE A 131 -1.52 -3.63 2.86
N GLU A 132 -1.56 -3.10 4.08
CA GLU A 132 -2.65 -3.36 5.02
C GLU A 132 -4.01 -2.99 4.41
N ARG A 133 -4.16 -1.80 3.83
CA ARG A 133 -5.41 -1.35 3.20
C ARG A 133 -5.77 -2.11 1.94
N ILE A 134 -4.79 -2.51 1.12
CA ILE A 134 -5.02 -3.39 -0.04
C ILE A 134 -5.63 -4.70 0.44
N ALA A 135 -5.07 -5.33 1.47
CA ALA A 135 -5.61 -6.56 2.03
C ALA A 135 -7.03 -6.36 2.56
N LEU A 136 -7.25 -5.34 3.39
CA LEU A 136 -8.56 -5.07 3.99
C LEU A 136 -9.65 -4.82 2.95
N ARG A 137 -9.35 -4.09 1.86
CA ARG A 137 -10.32 -3.84 0.78
C ARG A 137 -10.80 -5.11 0.08
N HIS A 138 -9.98 -6.15 0.05
CA HIS A 138 -10.26 -7.39 -0.68
C HIS A 138 -10.74 -8.54 0.22
N LEU A 139 -10.65 -8.39 1.54
CA LEU A 139 -11.29 -9.29 2.48
C LEU A 139 -12.74 -8.85 2.65
N ARG A 140 -13.70 -9.72 2.30
CA ARG A 140 -15.13 -9.47 2.58
C ARG A 140 -15.33 -9.39 4.10
N ASP A 141 -16.20 -8.48 4.53
CA ASP A 141 -16.56 -8.28 5.94
C ASP A 141 -16.93 -9.61 6.61
N GLY A 142 -16.21 -9.96 7.67
CA GLY A 142 -16.49 -11.17 8.45
C GLY A 142 -15.28 -11.89 9.04
N THR A 143 -14.06 -11.59 8.59
CA THR A 143 -12.84 -12.08 9.26
C THR A 143 -12.28 -11.01 10.18
N THR A 144 -12.29 -11.32 11.48
CA THR A 144 -11.66 -10.67 12.65
C THR A 144 -10.33 -9.95 12.36
N PRO A 145 -9.91 -8.99 13.22
CA PRO A 145 -8.67 -8.26 13.05
C PRO A 145 -7.50 -9.25 12.99
N ARG A 146 -7.01 -9.50 11.77
CA ARG A 146 -5.82 -10.30 11.57
C ARG A 146 -4.62 -9.41 11.89
N ALA A 147 -3.61 -9.99 12.54
CA ALA A 147 -2.37 -9.31 12.89
C ALA A 147 -1.89 -8.39 11.74
N PRO A 148 -1.56 -7.11 12.00
CA PRO A 148 -1.20 -6.14 10.96
C PRO A 148 -0.14 -6.66 9.98
N GLU A 149 0.80 -7.46 10.47
CA GLU A 149 1.86 -8.10 9.69
C GLU A 149 1.30 -9.08 8.65
N LEU A 150 0.24 -9.81 8.98
CA LEU A 150 -0.43 -10.71 8.04
C LEU A 150 -1.17 -9.94 6.95
N MET A 151 -1.79 -8.81 7.31
CA MET A 151 -2.47 -7.93 6.35
C MET A 151 -1.48 -7.29 5.39
N GLN A 152 -0.36 -6.79 5.90
CA GLN A 152 0.72 -6.29 5.07
C GLN A 152 1.21 -7.37 4.09
N ARG A 153 1.52 -8.58 4.59
CA ARG A 153 1.99 -9.68 3.73
C ARG A 153 0.96 -10.10 2.67
N LEU A 154 -0.33 -10.09 3.03
CA LEU A 154 -1.40 -10.39 2.09
C LEU A 154 -1.52 -9.30 1.01
N GLY A 155 -1.45 -8.03 1.39
CA GLY A 155 -1.48 -6.91 0.46
C GLY A 155 -0.33 -6.94 -0.54
N VAL A 156 0.89 -7.25 -0.07
CA VAL A 156 2.07 -7.45 -0.94
C VAL A 156 1.80 -8.57 -1.95
N ARG A 157 1.27 -9.71 -1.50
CA ARG A 157 0.94 -10.83 -2.39
C ARG A 157 -0.13 -10.47 -3.42
N LEU A 158 -1.17 -9.74 -3.03
CA LEU A 158 -2.21 -9.27 -3.95
C LEU A 158 -1.62 -8.35 -5.02
N ALA A 159 -0.73 -7.43 -4.63
CA ALA A 159 -0.03 -6.57 -5.57
C ALA A 159 0.87 -7.37 -6.52
N ILE A 160 1.63 -8.36 -6.02
CA ILE A 160 2.47 -9.24 -6.86
C ILE A 160 1.61 -10.02 -7.85
N VAL A 161 0.51 -10.64 -7.40
CA VAL A 161 -0.41 -11.40 -8.27
C VAL A 161 -1.00 -10.49 -9.35
N LEU A 162 -1.34 -9.24 -9.00
CA LEU A 162 -1.81 -8.29 -9.98
C LEU A 162 -0.71 -7.83 -10.94
N GLY A 163 0.56 -7.86 -10.53
CA GLY A 163 1.70 -7.41 -11.34
C GLY A 163 2.28 -8.46 -12.28
N ALA A 164 2.04 -9.75 -12.01
CA ALA A 164 2.40 -10.87 -12.87
C ALA A 164 1.58 -10.86 -14.18
#